data_AF-A0A961E4X1-F1
#
_entry.id   AF-A0A961E4X1-F1
#
_cell.length_a   1.000
_cell.length_b   1.000
_cell.length_c   1.000
_cell.angle_alpha   90.00
_cell.angle_beta   90.00
_cell.angle_gamma   90.00
#
_symmetry.space_group_name_H-M   'P 1'
#
loop_
_entity.id
_entity.type
_entity.pdbx_description
1 polymer ?
#
loop_
_entity_poly.entity_id
_entity_poly.type
_entity_poly.pdbx_seq_one_letter_code
_entity_poly.pdbx_strand_id
1 'polypeptide(L)'
;MAWNAWGDPAAAKPLSDGIRNLLQQALGVSAADTTAPGIDDVELAPPALAGPHRDALASIVGAGHLRTGHLDRILHAGGKSTLDLLRRKQIRQDSPDAVLLPATEDEIARILAYCSEHAIAVVPFGGG
;
A
#
# COMPACT_ATOMS: atom_id res chain seq x y z
N MET A 1 10.66 3.87 -1.20
CA MET A 1 10.62 2.39 -1.27
C MET A 1 9.85 2.00 -2.53
N ALA A 2 10.22 0.91 -3.20
CA ALA A 2 9.47 0.37 -4.32
C ALA A 2 8.05 -0.03 -3.89
N TRP A 3 7.05 0.24 -4.73
CA TRP A 3 5.66 -0.07 -4.38
C TRP A 3 5.39 -1.58 -4.47
N ASN A 4 5.94 -2.27 -5.48
CA ASN A 4 5.74 -3.70 -5.77
C ASN A 4 6.99 -4.56 -5.52
N ALA A 5 7.95 -4.07 -4.75
CA ALA A 5 9.16 -4.82 -4.39
C ALA A 5 9.70 -4.36 -3.03
N TRP A 6 10.71 -5.07 -2.52
CA TRP A 6 11.45 -4.65 -1.33
C TRP A 6 12.52 -3.62 -1.68
N GLY A 7 12.77 -2.65 -0.79
CA GLY A 7 13.91 -1.75 -0.86
C GLY A 7 13.73 -0.49 -1.72
N ASP A 8 14.85 0.18 -1.97
CA ASP A 8 14.94 1.39 -2.79
C ASP A 8 15.03 1.01 -4.29
N PRO A 9 14.12 1.52 -5.16
CA PRO A 9 14.22 1.32 -6.60
C PRO A 9 15.59 1.70 -7.18
N ALA A 10 16.25 2.73 -6.64
CA ALA A 10 17.57 3.17 -7.11
C ALA A 10 18.68 2.16 -6.79
N ALA A 11 18.47 1.28 -5.82
CA ALA A 11 19.40 0.22 -5.44
C ALA A 11 19.10 -1.13 -6.12
N ALA A 12 18.03 -1.22 -6.93
CA ALA A 12 17.63 -2.46 -7.59
C ALA A 12 18.69 -2.90 -8.62
N LYS A 13 19.05 -4.18 -8.58
CA LYS A 13 20.01 -4.78 -9.53
C LYS A 13 19.35 -5.95 -10.24
N PRO A 14 19.44 -6.04 -11.58
CA PRO A 14 18.99 -7.22 -12.30
C PRO A 14 19.82 -8.43 -11.87
N LEU A 15 19.23 -9.63 -11.95
CA LEU A 15 19.98 -10.87 -11.79
C LEU A 15 21.02 -10.98 -12.91
N SER A 16 22.25 -11.36 -12.55
CA SER A 16 23.31 -11.66 -13.51
C SER A 16 23.00 -12.93 -14.31
N ASP A 17 23.62 -13.08 -15.48
CA ASP A 17 23.41 -14.24 -16.35
C ASP A 17 23.77 -15.56 -15.66
N GLY A 18 24.84 -15.57 -14.85
CA GLY A 18 25.22 -16.75 -14.06
C GLY A 18 24.12 -17.20 -13.10
N ILE A 19 23.46 -16.26 -12.40
CA ILE A 19 22.34 -16.59 -11.51
C ILE A 19 21.12 -17.06 -12.30
N ARG A 20 20.83 -16.42 -13.44
CA ARG A 20 19.71 -16.82 -14.31
C ARG A 20 19.89 -18.25 -14.83
N ASN A 21 21.09 -18.60 -15.29
CA ASN A 21 21.41 -19.94 -15.76
C ASN A 21 21.29 -20.99 -14.65
N LEU A 22 21.75 -20.66 -13.43
CA LEU A 22 21.61 -21.55 -12.28
C LEU A 22 20.13 -21.83 -11.96
N LEU A 23 19.28 -20.79 -11.94
CA LEU A 23 17.84 -20.94 -11.67
C LEU A 23 17.16 -21.80 -12.74
N GLN A 24 17.52 -21.62 -14.02
CA GLN A 24 16.99 -22.43 -15.11
C GLN A 24 17.37 -23.90 -14.95
N GLN A 25 18.65 -24.20 -14.67
CA GLN A 25 19.13 -25.57 -14.53
C GLN A 25 18.57 -26.27 -13.29
N ALA A 26 18.48 -25.57 -12.16
CA ALA A 26 18.08 -26.16 -10.88
C ALA A 26 16.55 -26.25 -10.70
N LEU A 27 15.80 -25.27 -11.21
CA LEU A 27 14.36 -25.15 -10.96
C LEU A 27 13.51 -25.19 -12.24
N GLY A 28 14.14 -25.23 -13.42
CA GLY A 28 13.43 -25.23 -14.71
C GLY A 28 12.71 -23.91 -15.02
N VAL A 29 12.94 -22.85 -14.25
CA VAL A 29 12.27 -21.56 -14.42
C VAL A 29 12.99 -20.73 -15.47
N SER A 30 12.23 -20.22 -16.44
CA SER A 30 12.69 -19.19 -17.36
C SER A 30 12.13 -17.83 -16.94
N ALA A 31 12.85 -16.76 -17.27
CA ALA A 31 12.32 -15.42 -17.07
C ALA A 31 11.14 -15.21 -18.05
N ALA A 32 9.91 -15.33 -17.54
CA ALA A 32 8.75 -14.85 -18.26
C ALA A 32 8.65 -13.33 -18.09
N ASP A 33 8.54 -12.59 -19.19
CA ASP A 33 8.30 -11.15 -19.21
C ASP A 33 6.84 -10.85 -18.83
N THR A 34 6.45 -11.18 -17.60
CA THR A 34 5.26 -10.56 -17.01
C THR A 34 5.64 -9.19 -16.51
N THR A 35 5.41 -8.17 -17.34
CA THR A 35 5.50 -6.77 -16.93
C THR A 35 4.41 -6.50 -15.90
N ALA A 36 4.82 -6.20 -14.67
CA ALA A 36 3.89 -5.73 -13.64
C ALA A 36 3.36 -4.33 -14.03
N PRO A 37 2.13 -3.96 -13.65
CA PRO A 37 1.60 -2.63 -13.92
C PRO A 37 2.48 -1.54 -13.29
N GLY A 38 2.49 -0.34 -13.87
CA GLY A 38 2.97 0.85 -13.16
C GLY A 38 2.05 1.18 -11.98
N ILE A 39 2.55 1.89 -10.98
CA ILE A 39 1.75 2.28 -9.81
C ILE A 39 0.54 3.14 -10.18
N ASP A 40 0.67 3.95 -11.23
CA ASP A 40 -0.38 4.83 -11.74
C ASP A 40 -1.38 4.09 -12.64
N ASP A 41 -1.03 2.89 -13.13
CA ASP A 41 -1.90 2.04 -13.96
C ASP A 41 -2.81 1.13 -13.12
N VAL A 42 -2.60 1.10 -11.80
CA VAL A 42 -3.38 0.28 -10.88
C VAL A 42 -4.79 0.86 -10.71
N GLU A 43 -5.79 -0.02 -10.73
CA GLU A 43 -7.18 0.32 -10.42
C GLU A 43 -7.46 0.04 -8.94
N LEU A 44 -7.77 1.07 -8.16
CA LEU A 44 -8.20 0.91 -6.77
C LEU A 44 -9.72 0.74 -6.69
N ALA A 45 -10.15 -0.07 -5.72
CA ALA A 45 -11.55 -0.04 -5.29
C ALA A 45 -11.98 1.40 -4.93
N PRO A 46 -13.19 1.83 -5.32
CA PRO A 46 -13.72 3.12 -4.91
C PRO A 46 -13.76 3.21 -3.37
N PRO A 47 -13.42 4.37 -2.78
CA PRO A 47 -13.45 4.50 -1.34
C PRO A 47 -14.90 4.40 -0.83
N ALA A 48 -15.11 3.60 0.22
CA ALA A 48 -16.41 3.38 0.85
C ALA A 48 -16.68 4.37 2.01
N LEU A 49 -15.65 5.04 2.54
CA LEU A 49 -15.77 5.98 3.65
C LEU A 49 -16.56 7.24 3.25
N ALA A 50 -17.72 7.42 3.87
CA ALA A 50 -18.62 8.54 3.58
C ALA A 50 -17.97 9.92 3.88
N GLY A 51 -18.43 10.95 3.16
CA GLY A 51 -17.95 12.34 3.31
C GLY A 51 -17.93 12.85 4.76
N PRO A 52 -19.03 12.76 5.52
CA PRO A 52 -19.07 13.25 6.90
C PRO A 52 -18.03 12.61 7.82
N HIS A 53 -17.69 11.33 7.61
CA HIS A 53 -16.64 10.67 8.38
C HIS A 53 -15.25 11.19 8.01
N ARG A 54 -15.01 11.47 6.72
CA ARG A 54 -13.76 12.12 6.28
C ARG A 54 -13.61 13.51 6.89
N ASP A 55 -14.68 14.31 6.91
CA ASP A 55 -14.65 15.65 7.49
C ASP A 55 -14.39 15.62 9.00
N ALA A 56 -15.05 14.71 9.71
CA ALA A 56 -14.85 14.54 11.15
C ALA A 56 -13.42 14.08 11.47
N LEU A 57 -12.89 13.09 10.76
CA LEU A 57 -11.52 12.63 10.92
C LEU A 57 -10.49 13.70 10.56
N ALA A 58 -10.73 14.47 9.50
CA ALA A 58 -9.90 15.62 9.13
C ALA A 58 -9.92 16.72 10.21
N SER A 59 -10.99 16.87 10.98
CA SER A 59 -11.02 17.80 12.12
C SER A 59 -10.20 17.33 13.33
N ILE A 60 -9.84 16.04 13.38
CA ILE A 60 -8.96 15.48 14.41
C ILE A 60 -7.49 15.69 14.04
N VAL A 61 -7.07 15.26 12.84
CA VAL A 61 -5.65 15.30 12.40
C VAL A 61 -5.27 16.56 11.63
N GLY A 62 -6.25 17.38 11.25
CA GLY A 62 -6.10 18.49 10.32
C GLY A 62 -6.21 18.05 8.85
N ALA A 63 -6.77 18.92 8.00
CA ALA A 63 -7.07 18.60 6.59
C ALA A 63 -5.85 18.15 5.76
N GLY A 64 -4.63 18.59 6.11
CA GLY A 64 -3.39 18.17 5.44
C GLY A 64 -2.90 16.77 5.82
N HIS A 65 -3.45 16.18 6.88
CA HIS A 65 -3.04 14.87 7.41
C HIS A 65 -4.09 13.77 7.21
N LEU A 66 -5.21 14.09 6.52
CA LEU A 66 -6.11 13.09 5.95
C LEU A 66 -5.90 13.03 4.44
N ARG A 67 -5.45 11.89 3.95
CA ARG A 67 -5.12 11.68 2.54
C ARG A 67 -6.03 10.65 1.90
N THR A 68 -6.53 10.97 0.71
CA THR A 68 -7.43 10.09 -0.05
C THR A 68 -6.95 9.89 -1.50
N GLY A 69 -5.76 10.42 -1.83
CA GLY A 69 -5.17 10.30 -3.15
C GLY A 69 -4.80 8.85 -3.49
N HIS A 70 -4.76 8.55 -4.79
CA HIS A 70 -4.41 7.24 -5.33
C HIS A 70 -3.11 6.68 -4.75
N LEU A 71 -2.03 7.48 -4.82
CA LEU A 71 -0.71 7.10 -4.34
C LEU A 71 -0.68 6.86 -2.82
N ASP A 72 -1.33 7.73 -2.04
CA ASP A 72 -1.40 7.52 -0.59
C ASP A 72 -2.09 6.20 -0.26
N ARG A 73 -3.21 5.89 -0.92
CA ARG A 73 -3.98 4.67 -0.67
C ARG A 73 -3.22 3.40 -1.08
N ILE A 74 -2.65 3.34 -2.28
CA ILE A 74 -1.94 2.13 -2.77
C ILE A 74 -0.63 1.85 -2.03
N LEU A 75 0.05 2.89 -1.52
CA LEU A 75 1.26 2.72 -0.72
C LEU A 75 0.99 2.14 0.68
N HIS A 76 -0.25 2.26 1.16
CA HIS A 76 -0.69 1.70 2.45
C HIS A 76 -1.56 0.43 2.26
N ALA A 77 -1.60 -0.12 1.04
CA ALA A 77 -2.35 -1.32 0.69
C ALA A 77 -1.52 -2.60 0.89
N GLY A 78 -1.45 -3.08 2.14
CA GLY A 78 -0.73 -4.30 2.52
C GLY A 78 0.80 -4.15 2.52
N GLY A 79 1.49 -5.21 2.93
CA GLY A 79 2.93 -5.20 3.16
C GLY A 79 3.74 -5.71 1.96
N LYS A 80 4.85 -6.39 2.29
CA LYS A 80 5.79 -6.99 1.33
C LYS A 80 5.95 -8.50 1.53
N SER A 81 4.91 -9.17 2.01
CA SER A 81 4.88 -10.64 2.02
C SER A 81 4.93 -11.18 0.59
N THR A 82 5.30 -12.46 0.42
CA THR A 82 5.28 -13.08 -0.92
C THR A 82 3.89 -12.98 -1.56
N LEU A 83 2.82 -13.16 -0.78
CA LEU A 83 1.45 -13.04 -1.25
C LEU A 83 1.10 -11.60 -1.67
N ASP A 84 1.53 -10.60 -0.90
CA ASP A 84 1.33 -9.19 -1.27
C ASP A 84 2.05 -8.86 -2.58
N LEU A 85 3.30 -9.29 -2.73
CA LEU A 85 4.10 -9.04 -3.93
C LEU A 85 3.52 -9.74 -5.16
N LEU A 86 2.97 -10.94 -5.00
CA LEU A 86 2.26 -11.63 -6.08
C LEU A 86 0.94 -10.92 -6.43
N ARG A 87 0.17 -10.47 -5.43
CA ARG A 87 -1.06 -9.70 -5.65
C ARG A 87 -0.78 -8.41 -6.40
N ARG A 88 0.30 -7.69 -6.07
CA ARG A 88 0.72 -6.44 -6.73
C ARG A 88 1.10 -6.59 -8.21
N LYS A 89 1.17 -7.81 -8.74
CA LYS A 89 1.28 -8.04 -10.19
C LYS A 89 -0.05 -7.85 -10.94
N GLN A 90 -1.16 -7.72 -10.24
CA GLN A 90 -2.49 -7.51 -10.83
C GLN A 90 -2.81 -6.02 -10.95
N ILE A 91 -3.61 -5.65 -11.96
CA ILE A 91 -4.06 -4.27 -12.16
C ILE A 91 -5.00 -3.81 -11.04
N ARG A 92 -5.92 -4.67 -10.60
CA ARG A 92 -6.88 -4.33 -9.54
C ARG A 92 -6.29 -4.58 -8.16
N GLN A 93 -6.36 -3.58 -7.28
CA GLN A 93 -5.84 -3.68 -5.92
C GLN A 93 -6.88 -3.20 -4.90
N ASP A 94 -6.96 -3.90 -3.78
CA ASP A 94 -7.64 -3.40 -2.59
C ASP A 94 -6.79 -2.28 -1.95
N SER A 95 -7.44 -1.33 -1.28
CA SER A 95 -6.74 -0.24 -0.59
C SER A 95 -7.59 0.32 0.56
N PRO A 96 -6.97 0.98 1.55
CA PRO A 96 -7.72 1.76 2.53
C PRO A 96 -8.50 2.89 1.86
N ASP A 97 -9.60 3.32 2.47
CA ASP A 97 -10.41 4.44 1.96
C ASP A 97 -9.74 5.80 2.17
N ALA A 98 -8.99 5.94 3.26
CA ALA A 98 -8.23 7.12 3.64
C ALA A 98 -7.00 6.73 4.46
N VAL A 99 -5.98 7.57 4.44
CA VAL A 99 -4.76 7.46 5.25
C VAL A 99 -4.69 8.66 6.18
N LEU A 100 -4.54 8.40 7.48
CA LEU A 100 -4.42 9.43 8.50
C LEU A 100 -2.99 9.44 9.04
N LEU A 101 -2.45 10.65 9.24
CA LEU A 101 -1.09 10.86 9.76
C LEU A 101 -1.15 11.65 11.08
N PRO A 102 -1.55 11.01 12.20
CA PRO A 102 -1.59 11.68 13.49
C PRO A 102 -0.18 12.04 13.97
N ALA A 103 -0.03 13.20 14.58
CA ALA A 103 1.22 13.71 15.13
C ALA A 103 1.36 13.46 16.64
N THR A 104 0.25 13.14 17.32
CA THR A 104 0.22 13.02 18.79
C THR A 104 -0.58 11.80 19.26
N GLU A 105 -0.31 11.35 20.48
CA GLU A 105 -1.08 10.28 21.13
C GLU A 105 -2.55 10.67 21.34
N ASP A 106 -2.83 11.96 21.60
CA ASP A 106 -4.21 12.47 21.72
C ASP A 106 -4.99 12.33 20.42
N GLU A 107 -4.38 12.68 19.29
CA GLU A 107 -4.99 12.48 17.97
C GLU A 107 -5.26 11.00 17.70
N ILE A 108 -4.31 10.11 18.03
CA ILE A 108 -4.51 8.66 17.91
C ILE A 108 -5.71 8.21 18.74
N ALA A 109 -5.78 8.61 20.01
CA ALA A 109 -6.88 8.24 20.90
C ALA A 109 -8.23 8.72 20.36
N ARG A 110 -8.30 9.96 19.85
CA ARG A 110 -9.51 10.54 19.26
C ARG A 110 -9.93 9.84 17.98
N ILE A 111 -9.00 9.47 17.10
CA ILE A 111 -9.29 8.67 15.90
C ILE A 111 -9.88 7.31 16.30
N LEU A 112 -9.23 6.60 17.21
CA LEU A 112 -9.68 5.26 17.62
C LEU A 112 -11.06 5.32 18.29
N ALA A 113 -11.32 6.32 19.13
CA ALA A 113 -12.63 6.53 19.73
C ALA A 113 -13.71 6.79 18.67
N TYR A 114 -13.46 7.71 17.74
CA TYR A 114 -14.39 8.05 16.65
C TYR A 114 -14.69 6.83 15.76
N CYS A 115 -13.65 6.12 15.32
CA CYS A 115 -13.80 4.94 14.48
C CYS A 115 -14.54 3.80 15.20
N SER A 116 -14.30 3.62 16.51
CA SER A 116 -15.02 2.63 17.31
C SER A 116 -16.51 2.95 17.43
N GLU A 117 -16.88 4.22 17.60
CA GLU A 117 -18.28 4.66 17.70
C GLU A 117 -19.04 4.45 16.37
N HIS A 118 -18.36 4.68 15.25
CA HIS A 118 -18.95 4.62 13.90
C HIS A 118 -18.70 3.31 13.15
N ALA A 119 -18.13 2.29 13.81
CA ALA A 119 -17.78 1.00 13.20
C ALA A 119 -16.89 1.11 11.95
N ILE A 120 -15.91 2.02 11.98
CA ILE A 120 -14.93 2.20 10.91
C ILE A 120 -13.69 1.38 11.23
N ALA A 121 -13.27 0.51 10.30
CA ALA A 121 -12.07 -0.30 10.47
C ALA A 121 -10.80 0.58 10.44
N VAL A 122 -9.87 0.30 11.36
CA VAL A 122 -8.57 0.97 11.45
C VAL A 122 -7.45 -0.06 11.36
N VAL A 123 -6.47 0.19 10.49
CA VAL A 123 -5.27 -0.65 10.33
C VAL A 123 -4.05 0.22 10.60
N PRO A 124 -3.33 0.03 11.71
CA PRO A 124 -2.07 0.73 11.96
C PRO A 124 -1.03 0.38 10.88
N PHE A 125 -0.31 1.38 10.39
CA PHE A 125 0.68 1.20 9.33
C PHE A 125 1.97 1.95 9.68
N GLY A 126 3.11 1.24 9.59
CA GLY A 126 4.45 1.78 9.84
C GLY A 126 5.31 1.74 8.58
N GLY A 127 6.33 0.86 8.57
CA GLY A 127 7.26 0.73 7.44
C GLY A 127 6.72 -0.04 6.21
N GLY A 128 5.56 -0.69 6.35
CA GLY A 128 5.01 -1.58 5.33
C GLY A 128 5.64 -2.96 5.33
#